data_AF-A0A0G2IER5-F1
#
_entry.id   AF-A0A0G2IER5-F1
#
_cell.length_a   1.000
_cell.length_b   1.000
_cell.length_c   1.000
_cell.angle_alpha   90.00
_cell.angle_beta   90.00
_cell.angle_gamma   90.00
#
_symmetry.space_group_name_H-M   'P 1'
#
loop_
_entity.id
_entity.type
_entity.pdbx_description
1 polymer ?
#
loop_
_entity_poly.entity_id
_entity_poly.type
_entity_poly.pdbx_seq_one_letter_code
_entity_poly.pdbx_strand_id
1 'polypeptide(L)'
;MHLMYTLDSEGKRIYTLKKVLDGQVTKSAHPARFSPDDKYSRHRVTLKKRYGLLLTQQPGTWTKTPSYSSIVYFIGGVKANITYLCDLEPKM
;
A
#
# COMPACT_ATOMS: atom_id res chain seq x y z
N MET A 1 23.89 -6.60 -10.63
CA MET A 1 22.83 -5.76 -11.21
C MET A 1 23.36 -4.35 -11.44
N HIS A 2 23.30 -3.87 -12.68
CA HIS A 2 23.87 -2.57 -13.08
C HIS A 2 22.84 -1.44 -13.11
N LEU A 3 21.53 -1.77 -13.20
CA LEU A 3 20.49 -0.76 -13.25
C LEU A 3 20.27 -0.14 -11.87
N MET A 4 20.42 1.18 -11.81
CA MET A 4 20.25 2.00 -10.63
C MET A 4 19.15 3.05 -10.85
N TYR A 5 18.69 3.70 -9.78
CA TYR A 5 17.75 4.81 -9.87
C TYR A 5 17.93 5.84 -8.75
N THR A 6 17.44 7.05 -9.01
CA THR A 6 17.16 8.11 -8.03
C THR A 6 15.67 8.45 -8.07
N LEU A 7 15.18 9.15 -7.04
CA LEU A 7 13.80 9.63 -6.99
C LEU A 7 13.80 11.11 -7.39
N ASP A 8 12.87 11.48 -8.27
CA ASP A 8 12.55 12.87 -8.58
C ASP A 8 11.72 13.50 -7.45
N SER A 9 11.55 14.81 -7.50
CA SER A 9 10.64 15.62 -6.69
C SER A 9 9.20 15.10 -6.66
N GLU A 10 8.72 14.52 -7.76
CA GLU A 10 7.40 13.87 -7.87
C GLU A 10 7.38 12.42 -7.35
N GLY A 11 8.51 11.88 -6.89
CA GLY A 11 8.65 10.49 -6.44
C GLY A 11 8.76 9.46 -7.57
N LYS A 12 8.86 9.90 -8.83
CA LYS A 12 9.11 9.02 -9.98
C LYS A 12 10.56 8.54 -10.00
N ARG A 13 10.79 7.31 -10.46
CA ARG A 13 12.13 6.74 -10.60
C ARG A 13 12.81 7.23 -11.88
N ILE A 14 14.00 7.81 -11.75
CA ILE A 14 14.88 8.14 -12.87
C ILE A 14 15.99 7.09 -12.91
N TYR A 15 16.08 6.33 -13.99
CA TYR A 15 17.02 5.22 -14.12
C TYR A 15 18.39 5.68 -14.64
N THR A 16 19.44 5.03 -14.15
CA THR A 16 20.83 5.30 -14.55
C THR A 16 21.71 4.07 -14.33
N LEU A 17 22.86 4.03 -15.00
CA LEU A 17 23.91 3.04 -14.76
C LEU A 17 24.98 3.54 -13.77
N LYS A 18 24.98 4.85 -13.47
CA LYS A 18 25.96 5.48 -12.58
C LYS A 18 25.65 5.14 -11.12
N LYS A 19 26.70 4.94 -10.31
CA LYS A 19 26.61 4.69 -8.86
C LYS A 19 26.41 5.97 -8.03
N VAL A 20 26.86 7.10 -8.56
CA VAL A 20 26.68 8.43 -7.98
C VAL A 20 26.16 9.34 -9.08
N LEU A 21 25.12 10.10 -8.77
CA LEU A 21 24.51 11.09 -9.65
C LEU A 21 24.25 12.34 -8.81
N ASP A 22 24.77 13.50 -9.23
CA ASP A 22 24.58 14.80 -8.57
C ASP A 22 24.89 14.79 -7.07
N GLY A 23 25.96 14.09 -6.69
CA GLY A 23 26.40 13.93 -5.29
C GLY A 23 25.56 12.94 -4.46
N GLN A 24 24.47 12.40 -5.01
CA GLN A 24 23.64 11.39 -4.36
C GLN A 24 24.02 9.97 -4.79
N VAL A 25 24.06 9.05 -3.82
CA VAL A 25 24.29 7.62 -4.09
C VAL A 25 23.01 7.00 -4.66
N THR A 26 23.13 6.36 -5.82
CA THR A 26 21.98 5.76 -6.50
C THR A 26 21.61 4.41 -5.90
N LYS A 27 20.32 4.05 -5.95
CA LYS A 27 19.78 2.81 -5.38
C LYS A 27 19.62 1.74 -6.46
N SER A 28 19.75 0.47 -6.10
CA SER A 28 19.49 -0.64 -7.04
C SER A 28 18.03 -0.62 -7.49
N ALA A 29 17.80 -0.66 -8.81
CA ALA A 29 16.45 -0.76 -9.36
C ALA A 29 15.79 -2.12 -9.12
N HIS A 30 16.59 -3.13 -8.75
CA HIS A 30 16.14 -4.49 -8.53
C HIS A 30 15.85 -4.73 -7.05
N PRO A 31 14.76 -5.43 -6.71
CA PRO A 31 14.43 -5.79 -5.34
C PRO A 31 15.46 -6.77 -4.76
N ALA A 32 15.51 -6.84 -3.43
CA ALA A 32 16.32 -7.85 -2.73
C ALA A 32 15.84 -9.27 -3.10
N ARG A 33 16.78 -10.19 -3.31
CA ARG A 33 16.48 -11.58 -3.65
C ARG A 33 15.73 -12.25 -2.51
N PHE A 34 14.62 -12.90 -2.82
CA PHE A 34 13.96 -13.79 -1.88
C PHE A 34 14.79 -15.06 -1.67
N SER A 35 15.00 -15.45 -0.41
CA SER A 35 15.67 -16.70 -0.05
C SER A 35 14.81 -17.40 1.01
N PRO A 36 14.38 -18.65 0.79
CA PRO A 36 13.56 -19.38 1.76
C PRO A 36 14.25 -19.57 3.13
N ASP A 37 15.57 -19.63 3.13
CA ASP A 37 16.47 -19.83 4.26
C ASP A 37 16.92 -18.53 4.95
N ASP A 38 16.26 -17.39 4.68
CA ASP A 38 16.59 -16.09 5.28
C ASP A 38 16.45 -16.08 6.82
N LYS A 39 17.57 -16.31 7.51
CA LYS A 39 17.70 -16.28 8.98
C LYS A 39 17.26 -14.95 9.61
N TYR A 40 17.32 -13.84 8.88
CA TYR A 40 16.99 -12.50 9.39
C TYR A 40 15.55 -12.05 9.08
N SER A 41 14.72 -12.95 8.54
CA SER A 41 13.30 -12.70 8.27
C SER A 41 12.54 -12.16 9.49
N ARG A 42 12.69 -12.81 10.66
CA ARG A 42 12.07 -12.37 11.93
C ARG A 42 12.50 -10.96 12.32
N HIS A 43 13.80 -10.68 12.27
CA HIS A 43 14.36 -9.38 12.64
C HIS A 43 13.82 -8.25 11.74
N ARG A 44 13.71 -8.51 10.43
CA ARG A 44 13.14 -7.57 9.47
C ARG A 44 11.68 -7.24 9.79
N VAL A 45 10.86 -8.23 10.13
CA VAL A 45 9.45 -8.02 10.50
C VAL A 45 9.35 -7.23 11.80
N THR A 46 10.14 -7.57 12.82
CA THR A 46 10.16 -6.84 14.10
C THR A 46 10.55 -5.38 13.92
N LEU A 47 11.56 -5.08 13.10
CA LEU A 47 11.94 -3.71 12.76
C LEU A 47 10.78 -2.95 12.09
N LYS A 48 10.17 -3.54 11.05
CA LYS A 48 9.02 -2.92 10.39
C LYS A 48 7.87 -2.64 11.36
N LYS A 49 7.59 -3.57 12.29
CA LYS A 49 6.55 -3.42 13.31
C LYS A 49 6.84 -2.25 14.26
N ARG A 50 8.09 -2.09 14.72
CA ARG A 50 8.50 -1.01 15.63
C ARG A 50 8.34 0.38 15.02
N TYR A 51 8.59 0.51 13.72
CA TYR A 51 8.48 1.78 13.00
C TYR A 51 7.11 2.01 12.34
N GLY A 52 6.12 1.15 12.57
CA GLY A 52 4.79 1.32 11.97
C GLY A 52 4.76 1.13 10.44
N LEU A 53 5.75 0.43 9.87
CA LEU A 53 5.93 0.26 8.43
C LEU A 53 5.21 -0.98 7.87
N LEU A 54 4.55 -1.77 8.72
CA LEU A 54 3.72 -2.87 8.22
C LEU A 54 2.46 -2.31 7.58
N LEU A 55 2.06 -2.87 6.44
CA LEU A 55 0.82 -2.50 5.76
C LEU A 55 -0.40 -2.61 6.70
N THR A 56 -0.42 -3.62 7.57
CA THR A 56 -1.47 -3.84 8.58
C THR A 56 -1.55 -2.76 9.65
N GLN A 57 -0.52 -1.92 9.80
CA GLN A 57 -0.50 -0.80 10.76
C GLN A 57 -0.92 0.52 10.11
N GLN A 58 -0.93 0.61 8.77
CA GLN A 58 -1.29 1.83 8.07
C GLN A 58 -2.81 1.96 7.92
N PRO A 59 -3.41 3.12 8.23
CA PRO A 59 -4.84 3.34 8.09
C PRO A 59 -5.25 3.27 6.60
N GLY A 60 -6.34 2.56 6.30
CA GLY A 60 -6.92 2.51 4.95
C GLY A 60 -6.38 1.43 4.01
N THR A 61 -5.40 0.61 4.41
CA THR A 61 -4.90 -0.49 3.55
C THR A 61 -5.78 -1.73 3.57
N TRP A 62 -6.68 -1.85 4.56
CA TRP A 62 -7.52 -3.03 4.79
C TRP A 62 -9.02 -2.77 4.93
N THR A 63 -9.47 -1.51 4.93
CA THR A 63 -10.89 -1.20 5.02
C THR A 63 -11.50 -1.09 3.63
N LYS A 64 -11.75 -2.23 2.98
CA LYS A 64 -13.03 -2.39 2.28
C LYS A 64 -14.10 -2.62 3.35
N THR A 65 -14.36 -1.62 4.19
CA THR A 65 -15.60 -1.63 4.96
C THR A 65 -16.69 -1.32 3.95
N PRO A 66 -17.61 -2.25 3.64
CA PRO A 66 -18.79 -1.88 2.87
C PRO A 66 -19.48 -0.76 3.63
N SER A 67 -19.54 0.42 3.02
CA SER A 67 -20.37 1.51 3.50
C SER A 67 -21.81 1.11 3.22
N TYR A 68 -22.51 0.59 4.22
CA TYR A 68 -23.94 0.33 4.11
C TYR A 68 -24.69 1.66 4.16
N SER A 69 -25.36 1.99 3.06
CA SER A 69 -26.35 3.07 3.00
C SER A 69 -27.73 2.46 3.26
N SER A 70 -28.35 2.81 4.39
CA SER A 70 -29.73 2.42 4.70
C SER A 70 -30.67 3.48 4.14
N ILE A 71 -31.36 3.19 3.04
CA ILE A 71 -32.46 4.05 2.59
C ILE A 71 -33.77 3.50 3.15
N VAL A 72 -34.38 4.24 4.07
CA VAL A 72 -35.70 3.92 4.64
C VAL A 72 -36.77 4.51 3.72
N TYR A 73 -37.51 3.67 3.00
CA TYR A 73 -38.70 4.09 2.26
C TYR A 73 -39.95 3.75 3.05
N PHE A 74 -40.88 4.71 3.16
CA PHE A 74 -42.22 4.49 3.71
C PHE A 74 -43.20 4.26 2.55
N ILE A 75 -43.72 3.04 2.42
CA ILE A 75 -44.86 2.75 1.54
C ILE A 75 -45.99 2.21 2.42
N GLY A 76 -47.13 2.90 2.44
CA GLY A 76 -48.36 2.41 3.06
C GLY A 76 -48.33 2.19 4.58
N GLY A 77 -47.47 2.90 5.33
CA GLY A 77 -47.45 2.82 6.80
C GLY A 77 -46.65 1.66 7.40
N VAL A 78 -46.02 0.81 6.58
CA VAL A 78 -45.11 -0.25 7.04
C VAL A 78 -43.66 0.20 6.82
N LYS A 79 -42.84 0.23 7.88
CA LYS A 79 -41.40 0.48 7.77
C LYS A 79 -40.72 -0.79 7.25
N ALA A 80 -40.16 -0.74 6.04
CA ALA A 80 -39.27 -1.78 5.52
C ALA A 80 -37.83 -1.25 5.47
N ASN A 81 -36.88 -1.96 6.10
CA ASN A 81 -35.45 -1.68 6.01
C ASN A 81 -34.84 -2.60 4.96
N ILE A 82 -34.42 -2.05 3.82
CA ILE A 82 -33.64 -2.78 2.82
C ILE A 82 -32.21 -2.25 2.87
N THR A 83 -31.29 -3.09 3.33
CA THR A 83 -29.84 -2.82 3.30
C THR A 83 -29.28 -3.25 1.96
N TYR A 84 -28.83 -2.30 1.14
CA TYR A 84 -28.10 -2.59 -0.09
C TYR A 84 -26.58 -2.53 0.15
N LEU A 85 -25.86 -3.47 -0.47
CA LEU A 85 -24.40 -3.52 -0.47
C LEU A 85 -23.93 -2.63 -1.63
N CYS A 86 -23.57 -1.37 -1.36
CA CYS A 86 -23.10 -0.48 -2.41
C CYS A 86 -21.70 -0.89 -2.87
N ASP A 87 -21.54 -1.12 -4.16
CA ASP A 87 -20.32 -1.57 -4.79
C ASP A 87 -19.14 -0.60 -4.62
N LEU A 88 -17.97 -1.22 -4.69
CA LEU A 88 -16.63 -0.66 -4.64
C LEU A 88 -16.42 0.42 -5.72
N GLU A 89 -16.47 1.69 -5.34
CA GLU A 89 -15.84 2.72 -6.16
C GLU A 89 -14.31 2.49 -6.17
N PRO A 90 -13.68 2.28 -7.34
CA PRO A 90 -12.24 2.33 -7.44
C PRO A 90 -11.86 3.81 -7.33
N LYS A 91 -11.34 4.23 -6.16
CA LYS A 91 -10.64 5.51 -6.07
C LYS A 91 -9.40 5.43 -6.96
N MET A 92 -9.35 6.39 -7.89
CA MET A 92 -8.30 6.65 -8.88
C MET A 92 -6.89 6.50 -8.33
#